data_AF-A0A938HRX7-F1
#
_entry.id   AF-A0A938HRX7-F1
#
_cell.length_a   1.000
_cell.length_b   1.000
_cell.length_c   1.000
_cell.angle_alpha   90.00
_cell.angle_beta   90.00
_cell.angle_gamma   90.00
#
_symmetry.space_group_name_H-M   'P 1'
#
loop_
_entity.id
_entity.type
_entity.pdbx_description
1 polymer ?
#
loop_
_entity_poly.entity_id
_entity_poly.type
_entity_poly.pdbx_seq_one_letter_code
_entity_poly.pdbx_strand_id
1 'polypeptide(L)'
;MGVIGWAPGPSQGTALEYVVDSRRLKDRAWAERLTEKGLSLASPDDLAFALHQFGTPDRLLAAYLGNGRAQARRAPEDGKYTFQPATDQLRTLGAEGSTAVGICARDVRPLLGLALRTGDPQPLRAALKTLKLMEQFTVPRASQVWEVPVHTPDILAAGDACDVYLTAYKLTGDKHLLERAAYWAKTGLPFVYMWQAPEARPLMKGGSIAVFGGSFYVGSWFARPVQWNGLAYARSLLELAKYDNSLPWRHFAEMITISGMNQQSTREKDYGTYTDNWDVIDDVECVGCMLGPGGILANVEELMGVPAGMRTEIVQDGAQPICINAAPIVSDATLAGGTLTFGLRYDAGNTAYAALMPVAEPAGIEVDGKALPRAEGSEEGWSYREGLGCLTLKLRFGETVRKVRITGAKAIAPELPPPAWGFDTEGDTEGWRAANDVAPLTAEGGSLVVEVTGGDPYIHGPGITADAAQYPALAFRARATATGGEVFFATDSGGFSPKHERALDLPGDGQWHEVT
;
A
#
# COMPACT_ATOMS: atom_id res chain seq x y z
N MET A 1 22.34 27.23 -0.22
CA MET A 1 22.00 25.84 -0.57
C MET A 1 20.50 25.75 -0.55
N GLY A 2 19.89 25.42 -1.68
CA GLY A 2 18.43 25.36 -1.82
C GLY A 2 17.86 24.35 -0.83
N VAL A 3 16.67 24.64 -0.30
CA VAL A 3 15.84 23.65 0.39
C VAL A 3 15.76 22.46 -0.56
N ILE A 4 16.40 21.34 -0.22
CA ILE A 4 16.06 20.08 -0.84
C ILE A 4 14.73 19.75 -0.20
N GLY A 5 13.66 20.29 -0.79
CA GLY A 5 12.34 19.87 -0.41
C GLY A 5 12.35 18.38 -0.67
N TRP A 6 12.23 17.59 0.39
CA TRP A 6 11.66 16.26 0.21
C TRP A 6 10.19 16.54 -0.13
N ALA A 7 9.96 17.00 -1.36
CA ALA A 7 8.68 16.92 -2.00
C ALA A 7 8.50 15.43 -2.17
N PRO A 8 7.53 14.78 -1.49
CA PRO A 8 7.16 13.44 -1.91
C PRO A 8 6.97 13.55 -3.42
N GLY A 9 7.72 12.76 -4.18
CA GLY A 9 7.52 12.67 -5.62
C GLY A 9 6.05 12.36 -5.90
N PRO A 10 5.59 12.41 -7.16
CA PRO A 10 4.22 12.03 -7.52
C PRO A 10 3.90 10.62 -6.98
N SER A 11 3.34 10.56 -5.78
CA SER A 11 3.03 9.34 -5.05
C SER A 11 1.54 9.23 -4.96
N GLN A 12 1.02 8.01 -5.13
CA GLN A 12 -0.42 7.78 -5.15
C GLN A 12 -1.08 8.13 -3.80
N GLY A 13 -0.34 7.99 -2.69
CA GLY A 13 -0.79 8.45 -1.38
C GLY A 13 -1.05 9.96 -1.35
N THR A 14 -0.08 10.77 -1.79
CA THR A 14 -0.25 12.24 -1.86
C THR A 14 -1.37 12.65 -2.82
N ALA A 15 -1.48 11.96 -3.97
CA ALA A 15 -2.56 12.20 -4.92
C ALA A 15 -3.95 11.96 -4.27
N LEU A 16 -4.08 10.87 -3.52
CA LEU A 16 -5.31 10.52 -2.82
C LEU A 16 -5.63 11.50 -1.70
N GLU A 17 -4.64 11.85 -0.86
CA GLU A 17 -4.76 12.85 0.22
C GLU A 17 -5.34 14.15 -0.34
N TYR A 18 -4.77 14.69 -1.44
CA TYR A 18 -5.27 15.91 -2.08
C TYR A 18 -6.75 15.84 -2.47
N VAL A 19 -7.19 14.72 -3.03
CA VAL A 19 -8.58 14.52 -3.48
C VAL A 19 -9.55 14.27 -2.34
N VAL A 20 -9.11 13.57 -1.29
CA VAL A 20 -9.97 13.20 -0.17
C VAL A 20 -10.09 14.36 0.81
N ASP A 21 -9.01 15.10 1.05
CA ASP A 21 -9.00 16.23 1.99
C ASP A 21 -9.61 17.49 1.44
N SER A 22 -9.54 17.70 0.11
CA SER A 22 -10.24 18.81 -0.54
C SER A 22 -11.73 18.83 -0.21
N ARG A 23 -12.35 17.66 -0.04
CA ARG A 23 -13.78 17.50 0.29
C ARG A 23 -14.13 18.16 1.63
N ARG A 24 -13.15 18.27 2.53
CA ARG A 24 -13.29 18.77 3.90
C ARG A 24 -12.85 20.22 4.05
N LEU A 25 -12.28 20.82 3.01
CA LEU A 25 -11.89 22.23 3.01
C LEU A 25 -13.11 23.15 2.89
N LYS A 26 -13.10 24.22 3.68
CA LYS A 26 -14.12 25.29 3.63
C LYS A 26 -13.93 26.21 2.43
N ASP A 27 -12.68 26.47 2.03
CA ASP A 27 -12.36 27.24 0.84
C ASP A 27 -12.58 26.38 -0.41
N ARG A 28 -13.68 26.63 -1.13
CA ARG A 28 -14.07 25.85 -2.31
C ARG A 28 -13.15 26.05 -3.51
N ALA A 29 -12.66 27.27 -3.73
CA ALA A 29 -11.73 27.55 -4.83
C ALA A 29 -10.37 26.88 -4.59
N TRP A 30 -9.94 26.76 -3.33
CA TRP A 30 -8.75 25.96 -3.01
C TRP A 30 -9.01 24.45 -3.12
N ALA A 31 -10.17 23.98 -2.65
CA ALA A 31 -10.56 22.58 -2.73
C ALA A 31 -10.60 22.06 -4.19
N GLU A 32 -11.15 22.85 -5.12
CA GLU A 32 -11.20 22.50 -6.54
C GLU A 32 -9.80 22.34 -7.12
N ARG A 33 -8.92 23.32 -6.90
CA ARG A 33 -7.51 23.26 -7.35
C ARG A 33 -6.77 22.06 -6.78
N LEU A 34 -7.00 21.74 -5.50
CA LEU A 34 -6.37 20.59 -4.86
C LEU A 34 -6.87 19.27 -5.46
N THR A 35 -8.17 19.19 -5.75
CA THR A 35 -8.78 18.02 -6.41
C THR A 35 -8.22 17.81 -7.81
N GLU A 36 -8.16 18.86 -8.62
CA GLU A 36 -7.55 18.81 -9.96
C GLU A 36 -6.09 18.37 -9.89
N LYS A 37 -5.33 18.92 -8.94
CA LYS A 37 -3.94 18.54 -8.72
C LYS A 37 -3.82 17.07 -8.32
N GLY A 38 -4.63 16.58 -7.38
CA GLY A 38 -4.62 15.20 -6.95
C GLY A 38 -4.98 14.24 -8.09
N LEU A 39 -6.01 14.55 -8.88
CA LEU A 39 -6.38 13.77 -10.07
C LEU A 39 -5.28 13.76 -11.13
N SER A 40 -4.55 14.86 -11.32
CA SER A 40 -3.41 14.91 -12.25
C SER A 40 -2.22 14.03 -11.84
N LEU A 41 -2.14 13.65 -10.56
CA LEU A 41 -1.11 12.78 -10.00
C LEU A 41 -1.58 11.33 -9.84
N ALA A 42 -2.89 11.10 -9.95
CA ALA A 42 -3.52 9.83 -9.70
C ALA A 42 -3.21 8.80 -10.80
N SER A 43 -3.05 7.56 -10.38
CA SER A 43 -2.99 6.39 -11.25
C SER A 43 -4.28 5.60 -11.08
N PRO A 44 -4.93 5.19 -12.18
CA PRO A 44 -6.06 4.26 -12.11
C PRO A 44 -5.66 2.87 -11.62
N ASP A 45 -4.36 2.60 -11.44
CA ASP A 45 -3.83 1.33 -10.93
C ASP A 45 -3.61 1.31 -9.40
N ASP A 46 -4.04 2.36 -8.69
CA ASP A 46 -4.00 2.40 -7.22
C ASP A 46 -5.34 1.94 -6.61
N LEU A 47 -5.28 0.89 -5.78
CA LEU A 47 -6.48 0.29 -5.18
C LEU A 47 -7.21 1.26 -4.24
N ALA A 48 -6.49 2.06 -3.46
CA ALA A 48 -7.13 3.02 -2.58
C ALA A 48 -7.87 4.07 -3.41
N PHE A 49 -7.21 4.63 -4.42
CA PHE A 49 -7.83 5.60 -5.32
C PHE A 49 -9.05 5.03 -6.07
N ALA A 50 -8.97 3.79 -6.55
CA ALA A 50 -10.11 3.11 -7.17
C ALA A 50 -11.30 2.99 -6.21
N LEU A 51 -11.05 2.73 -4.92
CA LEU A 51 -12.10 2.65 -3.89
C LEU A 51 -12.69 4.02 -3.50
N HIS A 52 -11.93 5.10 -3.68
CA HIS A 52 -12.36 6.46 -3.34
C HIS A 52 -12.99 7.24 -4.52
N GLN A 53 -12.74 6.82 -5.78
CA GLN A 53 -13.16 7.56 -6.97
C GLN A 53 -13.69 6.68 -8.12
N PHE A 54 -12.82 5.85 -8.70
CA PHE A 54 -13.05 5.35 -10.06
C PHE A 54 -13.96 4.12 -10.14
N GLY A 55 -13.88 3.21 -9.16
CA GLY A 55 -14.60 1.94 -9.19
C GLY A 55 -14.04 0.99 -10.25
N THR A 56 -13.27 -0.02 -9.80
CA THR A 56 -12.90 -1.29 -10.48
C THR A 56 -11.90 -2.07 -9.58
N PRO A 57 -12.18 -2.20 -8.26
CA PRO A 57 -11.22 -2.78 -7.33
C PRO A 57 -10.93 -4.26 -7.63
N ASP A 58 -11.84 -4.96 -8.31
CA ASP A 58 -11.71 -6.34 -8.75
C ASP A 58 -10.55 -6.54 -9.74
N ARG A 59 -10.36 -5.63 -10.70
CA ARG A 59 -9.20 -5.67 -11.63
C ARG A 59 -7.89 -5.57 -10.87
N LEU A 60 -7.80 -4.65 -9.92
CA LEU A 60 -6.60 -4.40 -9.13
C LEU A 60 -6.32 -5.53 -8.14
N LEU A 61 -7.37 -6.08 -7.52
CA LEU A 61 -7.26 -7.23 -6.63
C LEU A 61 -6.85 -8.51 -7.38
N ALA A 62 -7.25 -8.68 -8.65
CA ALA A 62 -6.71 -9.74 -9.50
C ALA A 62 -5.19 -9.57 -9.73
N ALA A 63 -4.74 -8.35 -10.04
CA ALA A 63 -3.31 -8.06 -10.18
C ALA A 63 -2.55 -8.29 -8.87
N TYR A 64 -3.12 -7.92 -7.73
CA TYR A 64 -2.52 -8.15 -6.42
C TYR A 64 -2.43 -9.64 -6.09
N LEU A 65 -3.45 -10.44 -6.45
CA LEU A 65 -3.43 -11.88 -6.29
C LEU A 65 -2.30 -12.52 -7.12
N GLY A 66 -2.17 -12.14 -8.40
CA GLY A 66 -1.09 -12.59 -9.28
C GLY A 66 0.30 -12.24 -8.72
N ASN A 67 0.49 -10.97 -8.38
CA ASN A 67 1.74 -10.47 -7.79
C ASN A 67 2.08 -11.16 -6.47
N GLY A 68 1.07 -11.38 -5.61
CA GLY A 68 1.24 -12.09 -4.34
C GLY A 68 1.80 -13.50 -4.55
N ARG A 69 1.19 -14.27 -5.46
CA ARG A 69 1.66 -15.62 -5.79
C ARG A 69 3.07 -15.60 -6.41
N ALA A 70 3.37 -14.62 -7.26
CA ALA A 70 4.70 -14.45 -7.84
C ALA A 70 5.77 -14.20 -6.77
N GLN A 71 5.53 -13.22 -5.90
CA GLN A 71 6.45 -12.88 -4.82
C GLN A 71 6.59 -14.01 -3.81
N ALA A 72 5.51 -14.75 -3.53
CA ALA A 72 5.56 -15.92 -2.64
C ALA A 72 6.51 -17.00 -3.16
N ARG A 73 6.60 -17.22 -4.48
CA ARG A 73 7.56 -18.16 -5.10
C ARG A 73 9.01 -17.67 -5.02
N ARG A 74 9.23 -16.36 -5.04
CA ARG A 74 10.56 -15.73 -4.96
C ARG A 74 11.03 -15.48 -3.53
N ALA A 75 10.14 -15.61 -2.55
CA ALA A 75 10.48 -15.43 -1.14
C ALA A 75 11.54 -16.48 -0.72
N PRO A 76 12.54 -16.11 0.10
CA PRO A 76 13.56 -17.04 0.57
C PRO A 76 12.94 -18.28 1.25
N GLU A 77 13.41 -19.48 0.90
CA GLU A 77 12.84 -20.72 1.44
C GLU A 77 12.98 -20.84 2.96
N ASP A 78 14.07 -20.28 3.51
CA ASP A 78 14.38 -20.19 4.94
C ASP A 78 13.82 -18.92 5.61
N GLY A 79 13.14 -18.05 4.85
CA GLY A 79 12.61 -16.77 5.31
C GLY A 79 13.66 -15.69 5.56
N LYS A 80 14.92 -15.90 5.15
CA LYS A 80 16.02 -14.98 5.46
C LYS A 80 16.23 -13.91 4.39
N TYR A 81 15.82 -12.69 4.71
CA TYR A 81 16.24 -11.49 3.97
C TYR A 81 17.55 -10.94 4.53
N THR A 82 18.37 -10.35 3.65
CA THR A 82 19.74 -9.95 3.99
C THR A 82 20.08 -8.57 3.42
N PHE A 83 21.05 -7.92 4.06
CA PHE A 83 21.63 -6.68 3.59
C PHE A 83 22.44 -6.92 2.30
N GLN A 84 22.00 -6.29 1.21
CA GLN A 84 22.58 -6.38 -0.12
C GLN A 84 23.00 -4.96 -0.58
N PRO A 85 24.20 -4.48 -0.19
CA PRO A 85 24.63 -3.12 -0.48
C PRO A 85 24.93 -2.92 -1.97
N ALA A 86 24.24 -1.95 -2.59
CA ALA A 86 24.39 -1.65 -4.02
C ALA A 86 25.64 -0.81 -4.37
N THR A 87 26.27 -0.17 -3.37
CA THR A 87 27.42 0.74 -3.58
C THR A 87 28.51 0.53 -2.55
N ASP A 88 29.74 0.95 -2.87
CA ASP A 88 30.88 0.90 -1.93
C ASP A 88 30.60 1.70 -0.65
N GLN A 89 29.87 2.81 -0.76
CA GLN A 89 29.46 3.59 0.40
C GLN A 89 28.52 2.79 1.31
N LEU A 90 27.52 2.10 0.76
CA LEU A 90 26.60 1.28 1.56
C LEU A 90 27.31 0.07 2.18
N ARG A 91 28.35 -0.50 1.54
CA ARG A 91 29.15 -1.58 2.13
C ARG A 91 29.81 -1.18 3.46
N THR A 92 30.01 0.12 3.71
CA THR A 92 30.54 0.57 5.01
C THR A 92 29.57 0.32 6.16
N LEU A 93 28.26 0.26 5.91
CA LEU A 93 27.22 0.15 6.93
C LEU A 93 27.09 -1.25 7.54
N GLY A 94 27.74 -2.27 6.96
CA GLY A 94 27.77 -3.62 7.50
C GLY A 94 28.20 -4.66 6.49
N ALA A 95 28.44 -5.88 6.96
CA ALA A 95 28.80 -6.99 6.07
C ALA A 95 27.60 -7.39 5.19
N GLU A 96 27.84 -7.53 3.89
CA GLU A 96 26.88 -8.12 2.94
C GLU A 96 26.41 -9.50 3.44
N GLY A 97 25.13 -9.80 3.28
CA GLY A 97 24.52 -11.02 3.81
C GLY A 97 24.11 -10.95 5.30
N SER A 98 24.42 -9.87 6.01
CA SER A 98 23.93 -9.64 7.38
C SER A 98 22.40 -9.60 7.40
N THR A 99 21.79 -10.07 8.48
CA THR A 99 20.33 -10.06 8.65
C THR A 99 19.96 -9.49 10.01
N ALA A 100 18.80 -8.83 10.07
CA ALA A 100 18.25 -8.21 11.25
C ALA A 100 16.74 -8.02 11.07
N VAL A 101 16.03 -7.82 12.18
CA VAL A 101 14.56 -7.74 12.18
C VAL A 101 14.02 -6.67 11.25
N GLY A 102 14.65 -5.48 11.16
CA GLY A 102 14.20 -4.40 10.29
C GLY A 102 14.33 -4.72 8.81
N ILE A 103 15.43 -5.36 8.39
CA ILE A 103 15.62 -5.86 7.02
C ILE A 103 14.50 -6.85 6.68
N CYS A 104 14.31 -7.86 7.53
CA CYS A 104 13.28 -8.87 7.32
C CYS A 104 11.87 -8.28 7.29
N ALA A 105 11.54 -7.38 8.22
CA ALA A 105 10.22 -6.77 8.32
C ALA A 105 9.92 -5.88 7.09
N ARG A 106 10.88 -5.06 6.66
CA ARG A 106 10.73 -4.21 5.47
C ARG A 106 10.52 -5.03 4.21
N ASP A 107 11.31 -6.08 4.01
CA ASP A 107 11.27 -6.86 2.77
C ASP A 107 10.06 -7.79 2.69
N VAL A 108 9.55 -8.29 3.83
CA VAL A 108 8.35 -9.15 3.87
C VAL A 108 7.03 -8.36 3.85
N ARG A 109 7.06 -7.08 4.25
CA ARG A 109 5.86 -6.22 4.35
C ARG A 109 5.04 -6.18 3.05
N PRO A 110 5.60 -5.99 1.84
CA PRO A 110 4.81 -6.00 0.60
C PRO A 110 4.06 -7.32 0.39
N LEU A 111 4.71 -8.46 0.67
CA LEU A 111 4.12 -9.79 0.52
C LEU A 111 2.94 -9.99 1.49
N LEU A 112 3.08 -9.56 2.74
CA LEU A 112 1.97 -9.56 3.72
C LEU A 112 0.85 -8.61 3.32
N GLY A 113 1.18 -7.45 2.74
CA GLY A 113 0.18 -6.53 2.19
C GLY A 113 -0.68 -7.21 1.13
N LEU A 114 -0.06 -7.96 0.20
CA LEU A 114 -0.78 -8.71 -0.83
C LEU A 114 -1.66 -9.81 -0.22
N ALA A 115 -1.17 -10.52 0.80
CA ALA A 115 -1.98 -11.49 1.57
C ALA A 115 -3.21 -10.81 2.20
N LEU A 116 -2.99 -9.67 2.85
CA LEU A 116 -4.03 -8.91 3.55
C LEU A 116 -5.13 -8.44 2.59
N ARG A 117 -4.79 -7.95 1.40
CA ARG A 117 -5.80 -7.45 0.44
C ARG A 117 -6.58 -8.56 -0.25
N THR A 118 -5.96 -9.71 -0.49
CA THR A 118 -6.52 -10.77 -1.34
C THR A 118 -7.07 -11.97 -0.58
N GLY A 119 -6.70 -12.12 0.69
CA GLY A 119 -6.97 -13.32 1.49
C GLY A 119 -6.34 -14.59 0.93
N ASP A 120 -5.39 -14.49 -0.01
CA ASP A 120 -4.67 -15.66 -0.54
C ASP A 120 -3.73 -16.22 0.53
N PRO A 121 -3.82 -17.52 0.84
CA PRO A 121 -2.93 -18.13 1.81
C PRO A 121 -1.49 -18.33 1.29
N GLN A 122 -1.21 -18.25 -0.02
CA GLN A 122 0.15 -18.46 -0.55
C GLN A 122 1.15 -17.39 -0.06
N PRO A 123 0.91 -16.08 -0.23
CA PRO A 123 1.79 -15.04 0.30
C PRO A 123 1.93 -15.10 1.82
N LEU A 124 0.84 -15.39 2.53
CA LEU A 124 0.84 -15.53 3.98
C LEU A 124 1.79 -16.66 4.45
N ARG A 125 1.69 -17.84 3.85
CA ARG A 125 2.57 -18.98 4.20
C ARG A 125 4.05 -18.66 3.98
N ALA A 126 4.38 -17.97 2.91
CA ALA A 126 5.76 -17.53 2.64
C ALA A 126 6.22 -16.50 3.68
N ALA A 127 5.39 -15.50 3.99
CA ALA A 127 5.71 -14.49 4.99
C ALA A 127 5.90 -15.07 6.40
N LEU A 128 5.09 -16.06 6.80
CA LEU A 128 5.19 -16.70 8.12
C LEU A 128 6.56 -17.35 8.38
N LYS A 129 7.28 -17.79 7.34
CA LYS A 129 8.66 -18.29 7.47
C LYS A 129 9.60 -17.18 7.94
N THR A 130 9.51 -16.00 7.32
CA THR A 130 10.28 -14.81 7.71
C THR A 130 9.94 -14.37 9.13
N LEU A 131 8.65 -14.32 9.49
CA LEU A 131 8.21 -13.97 10.84
C LEU A 131 8.71 -14.97 11.88
N LYS A 132 8.79 -16.26 11.54
CA LYS A 132 9.41 -17.27 12.40
C LYS A 132 10.91 -17.02 12.58
N LEU A 133 11.62 -16.70 11.49
CA LEU A 133 13.04 -16.36 11.54
C LEU A 133 13.30 -15.12 12.39
N MET A 134 12.42 -14.12 12.34
CA MET A 134 12.52 -12.88 13.11
C MET A 134 12.43 -13.10 14.64
N GLU A 135 11.90 -14.24 15.11
CA GLU A 135 11.82 -14.54 16.55
C GLU A 135 13.19 -14.69 17.22
N GLN A 136 14.26 -14.93 16.45
CA GLN A 136 15.61 -14.98 16.99
C GLN A 136 16.14 -13.61 17.44
N PHE A 137 15.52 -12.52 16.96
CA PHE A 137 15.95 -11.16 17.26
C PHE A 137 15.19 -10.58 18.45
N THR A 138 15.91 -9.83 19.28
CA THR A 138 15.35 -9.16 20.46
C THR A 138 15.50 -7.64 20.42
N VAL A 139 16.34 -7.10 19.53
CA VAL A 139 16.63 -5.66 19.41
C VAL A 139 16.17 -5.17 18.04
N PRO A 140 15.42 -4.05 17.94
CA PRO A 140 14.94 -3.52 16.66
C PRO A 140 16.12 -2.88 15.93
N ARG A 141 16.59 -3.48 14.84
CA ARG A 141 17.78 -3.01 14.10
C ARG A 141 17.52 -2.99 12.60
N ALA A 142 18.25 -2.10 11.91
CA ALA A 142 18.50 -2.18 10.47
C ALA A 142 17.29 -1.92 9.55
N SER A 143 16.35 -1.07 9.94
CA SER A 143 15.36 -0.58 8.97
C SER A 143 15.91 0.57 8.13
N GLN A 144 16.99 1.24 8.54
CA GLN A 144 17.56 2.41 7.86
C GLN A 144 18.94 2.18 7.22
N VAL A 145 19.21 0.98 6.69
CA VAL A 145 20.52 0.59 6.12
C VAL A 145 20.90 1.27 4.78
N TRP A 146 20.24 2.37 4.43
CA TRP A 146 20.70 3.32 3.41
C TRP A 146 21.65 4.39 3.99
N GLU A 147 21.67 4.55 5.32
CA GLU A 147 22.44 5.58 6.02
C GLU A 147 23.00 5.08 7.37
N VAL A 148 22.27 4.19 8.05
CA VAL A 148 22.57 3.73 9.40
C VAL A 148 23.23 2.35 9.38
N PRO A 149 24.28 2.10 10.18
CA PRO A 149 24.91 0.78 10.28
C PRO A 149 23.94 -0.33 10.71
N VAL A 150 24.10 -1.54 10.16
CA VAL A 150 23.21 -2.71 10.34
C VAL A 150 23.01 -3.10 11.81
N HIS A 151 24.00 -2.88 12.67
CA HIS A 151 23.91 -3.26 14.09
C HIS A 151 23.16 -2.23 14.95
N THR A 152 22.80 -1.06 14.40
CA THR A 152 22.28 0.07 15.16
C THR A 152 20.80 -0.15 15.53
N PRO A 153 20.41 0.02 16.81
CA PRO A 153 19.01 0.01 17.19
C PRO A 153 18.21 1.16 16.55
N ASP A 154 16.99 0.89 16.12
CA ASP A 154 16.23 1.72 15.17
C ASP A 154 14.72 1.69 15.45
N ILE A 155 14.08 2.86 15.61
CA ILE A 155 12.65 2.97 15.89
C ILE A 155 11.80 2.50 14.70
N LEU A 156 12.25 2.67 13.46
CA LEU A 156 11.53 2.14 12.29
C LEU A 156 11.52 0.63 12.31
N ALA A 157 12.59 -0.03 12.74
CA ALA A 157 12.62 -1.48 12.86
C ALA A 157 11.62 -1.97 13.92
N ALA A 158 11.37 -1.19 14.97
CA ALA A 158 10.33 -1.49 15.95
C ALA A 158 8.92 -1.37 15.33
N GLY A 159 8.65 -0.28 14.60
CA GLY A 159 7.37 -0.09 13.89
C GLY A 159 7.13 -1.11 12.78
N ASP A 160 8.14 -1.37 11.96
CA ASP A 160 8.11 -2.35 10.87
C ASP A 160 7.80 -3.75 11.39
N ALA A 161 8.49 -4.18 12.44
CA ALA A 161 8.24 -5.47 13.06
C ALA A 161 6.84 -5.51 13.69
N CYS A 162 6.41 -4.46 14.39
CA CYS A 162 5.04 -4.36 14.93
C CYS A 162 3.99 -4.57 13.83
N ASP A 163 4.11 -3.86 12.71
CA ASP A 163 3.15 -3.92 11.61
C ASP A 163 3.05 -5.29 10.97
N VAL A 164 4.18 -5.95 10.68
CA VAL A 164 4.15 -7.25 9.99
C VAL A 164 3.59 -8.36 10.89
N TYR A 165 3.93 -8.35 12.18
CA TYR A 165 3.34 -9.29 13.15
C TYR A 165 1.85 -9.01 13.35
N LEU A 166 1.43 -7.74 13.46
CA LEU A 166 0.02 -7.37 13.60
C LEU A 166 -0.79 -7.74 12.36
N THR A 167 -0.23 -7.54 11.16
CA THR A 167 -0.87 -7.95 9.91
C THR A 167 -1.05 -9.46 9.84
N ALA A 168 -0.03 -10.22 10.24
CA ALA A 168 -0.12 -11.68 10.28
C ALA A 168 -1.13 -12.16 11.35
N TYR A 169 -1.22 -11.49 12.50
CA TYR A 169 -2.29 -11.73 13.48
C TYR A 169 -3.68 -11.51 12.87
N LYS A 170 -3.92 -10.38 12.20
CA LYS A 170 -5.21 -10.10 11.55
C LYS A 170 -5.61 -11.19 10.55
N LEU A 171 -4.65 -11.77 9.85
CA LEU A 171 -4.87 -12.83 8.86
C LEU A 171 -5.08 -14.22 9.46
N THR A 172 -4.50 -14.51 10.63
CA THR A 172 -4.45 -15.88 11.19
C THR A 172 -5.27 -16.05 12.47
N GLY A 173 -5.54 -14.96 13.19
CA GLY A 173 -6.07 -14.99 14.55
C GLY A 173 -5.08 -15.51 15.62
N ASP A 174 -3.82 -15.79 15.27
CA ASP A 174 -2.84 -16.35 16.21
C ASP A 174 -2.36 -15.31 17.22
N LYS A 175 -2.78 -15.47 18.48
CA LYS A 175 -2.46 -14.55 19.58
C LYS A 175 -0.96 -14.41 19.84
N HIS A 176 -0.14 -15.41 19.54
CA HIS A 176 1.31 -15.30 19.66
C HIS A 176 1.85 -14.19 18.75
N LEU A 177 1.30 -14.04 17.54
CA LEU A 177 1.69 -12.97 16.63
C LEU A 177 1.29 -11.59 17.18
N LEU A 178 0.14 -11.47 17.86
CA LEU A 178 -0.25 -10.22 18.53
C LEU A 178 0.71 -9.89 19.69
N GLU A 179 1.10 -10.89 20.49
CA GLU A 179 2.10 -10.72 21.56
C GLU A 179 3.45 -10.26 21.00
N ARG A 180 3.88 -10.80 19.85
CA ARG A 180 5.07 -10.34 19.14
C ARG A 180 4.92 -8.91 18.61
N ALA A 181 3.75 -8.53 18.09
CA ALA A 181 3.50 -7.15 17.66
C ALA A 181 3.62 -6.17 18.83
N ALA A 182 2.99 -6.48 19.96
CA ALA A 182 3.08 -5.67 21.19
C ALA A 182 4.50 -5.62 21.76
N TYR A 183 5.25 -6.72 21.69
CA TYR A 183 6.68 -6.76 22.04
C TYR A 183 7.45 -5.72 21.22
N TRP A 184 7.34 -5.77 19.89
CA TRP A 184 8.08 -4.87 19.00
C TRP A 184 7.65 -3.42 19.15
N ALA A 185 6.36 -3.16 19.32
CA ALA A 185 5.86 -1.83 19.70
C ALA A 185 6.59 -1.33 20.96
N LYS A 186 6.64 -2.11 22.03
CA LYS A 186 7.34 -1.72 23.27
C LYS A 186 8.81 -1.38 23.04
N THR A 187 9.50 -2.06 22.11
CA THR A 187 10.92 -1.76 21.81
C THR A 187 11.16 -0.40 21.16
N GLY A 188 10.13 0.25 20.61
CA GLY A 188 10.21 1.61 20.04
C GLY A 188 10.07 2.72 21.08
N LEU A 189 9.47 2.44 22.25
CA LEU A 189 9.26 3.45 23.30
C LEU A 189 10.54 4.14 23.82
N PRO A 190 11.69 3.45 23.98
CA PRO A 190 12.93 4.10 24.42
C PRO A 190 13.44 5.21 23.50
N PHE A 191 13.01 5.23 22.23
CA PHE A 191 13.39 6.25 21.25
C PHE A 191 12.55 7.53 21.38
N VAL A 192 11.47 7.49 22.18
CA VAL A 192 10.51 8.58 22.34
C VAL A 192 10.74 9.29 23.68
N TYR A 193 10.90 10.61 23.62
CA TYR A 193 10.97 11.45 24.80
C TYR A 193 9.61 11.55 25.49
N MET A 194 9.53 11.05 26.73
CA MET A 194 8.30 11.03 27.54
C MET A 194 8.12 12.28 28.42
N TRP A 195 9.01 13.26 28.29
CA TRP A 195 9.09 14.42 29.19
C TRP A 195 9.38 15.71 28.41
N GLN A 196 9.12 16.85 29.05
CA GLN A 196 9.35 18.18 28.51
C GLN A 196 10.12 19.00 29.55
N ALA A 197 11.26 19.58 29.14
CA ALA A 197 11.93 20.58 29.96
C ALA A 197 11.05 21.85 30.00
N PRO A 198 10.71 22.39 31.20
CA PRO A 198 9.83 23.56 31.32
C PRO A 198 10.31 24.80 30.55
N GLU A 199 11.62 24.96 30.42
CA GLU A 199 12.30 26.05 29.75
C GLU A 199 12.45 25.86 28.23
N ALA A 200 12.31 24.63 27.74
CA ALA A 200 12.44 24.32 26.32
C ALA A 200 11.11 24.48 25.59
N ARG A 201 11.20 24.80 24.29
CA ARG A 201 10.09 24.68 23.33
C ARG A 201 9.39 23.31 23.50
N PRO A 202 8.06 23.20 23.26
CA PRO A 202 7.31 21.94 23.32
C PRO A 202 7.67 20.95 22.19
N LEU A 203 8.95 20.59 22.12
CA LEU A 203 9.60 19.75 21.12
C LEU A 203 9.91 18.37 21.69
N MET A 204 10.29 18.33 22.98
CA MET A 204 10.79 17.12 23.62
C MET A 204 9.68 16.10 23.79
N LYS A 205 8.59 16.41 24.50
CA LYS A 205 7.56 15.41 24.76
C LYS A 205 6.92 14.91 23.46
N GLY A 206 7.04 13.61 23.18
CA GLY A 206 6.64 12.98 21.92
C GLY A 206 7.66 13.08 20.79
N GLY A 207 8.71 13.88 20.97
CA GLY A 207 9.87 13.90 20.09
C GLY A 207 10.54 12.53 20.06
N SER A 208 11.05 12.12 18.91
CA SER A 208 11.60 10.78 18.72
C SER A 208 12.93 10.83 17.99
N ILE A 209 13.95 10.16 18.51
CA ILE A 209 15.21 9.96 17.77
C ILE A 209 15.01 8.79 16.79
N ALA A 210 15.72 8.82 15.65
CA ALA A 210 15.66 7.72 14.68
C ALA A 210 16.29 6.44 15.25
N VAL A 211 17.51 6.58 15.78
CA VAL A 211 18.39 5.44 16.12
C VAL A 211 19.23 5.72 17.36
N PHE A 212 19.63 4.66 18.06
CA PHE A 212 20.68 4.74 19.10
C PHE A 212 22.06 4.62 18.44
N GLY A 213 22.46 5.65 17.71
CA GLY A 213 23.71 5.66 16.94
C GLY A 213 23.88 6.92 16.07
N GLY A 214 24.56 6.77 14.94
CA GLY A 214 24.88 7.85 14.02
C GLY A 214 24.89 7.38 12.56
N SER A 215 24.79 8.33 11.64
CA SER A 215 24.81 8.10 10.20
C SER A 215 26.24 7.84 9.74
N PHE A 216 26.48 6.77 8.99
CA PHE A 216 27.83 6.40 8.51
C PHE A 216 28.91 6.43 9.62
N TYR A 217 28.57 6.02 10.86
CA TYR A 217 29.45 6.07 12.04
C TYR A 217 29.91 7.48 12.45
N VAL A 218 29.24 8.51 11.96
CA VAL A 218 29.52 9.91 12.24
C VAL A 218 28.29 10.58 12.83
N GLY A 219 28.54 11.49 13.79
CA GLY A 219 27.47 12.17 14.50
C GLY A 219 26.70 11.27 15.45
N SER A 220 25.88 11.89 16.28
CA SER A 220 25.02 11.22 17.24
C SER A 220 23.60 11.70 17.03
N TRP A 221 22.65 10.77 16.95
CA TRP A 221 21.22 11.09 16.90
C TRP A 221 20.59 11.25 18.28
N PHE A 222 21.35 11.04 19.37
CA PHE A 222 20.90 11.42 20.70
C PHE A 222 20.63 12.92 20.78
N ALA A 223 19.54 13.29 21.45
CA ALA A 223 19.08 14.68 21.57
C ALA A 223 18.71 15.34 20.23
N ARG A 224 18.52 14.55 19.18
CA ARG A 224 18.14 15.04 17.86
C ARG A 224 16.89 14.32 17.36
N PRO A 225 15.68 14.74 17.78
CA PRO A 225 14.46 14.25 17.19
C PRO A 225 14.53 14.24 15.66
N VAL A 226 14.21 13.09 15.07
CA VAL A 226 14.08 12.85 13.63
C VAL A 226 12.64 12.41 13.37
N GLN A 227 11.71 13.37 13.47
CA GLN A 227 10.34 13.08 13.89
C GLN A 227 9.54 12.23 12.90
N TRP A 228 9.89 12.24 11.62
CA TRP A 228 9.22 11.41 10.63
C TRP A 228 9.32 9.91 10.95
N ASN A 229 10.40 9.47 11.62
CA ASN A 229 10.54 8.10 12.10
C ASN A 229 9.53 7.77 13.19
N GLY A 230 9.35 8.68 14.15
CA GLY A 230 8.32 8.58 15.18
C GLY A 230 6.91 8.57 14.59
N LEU A 231 6.63 9.42 13.60
CA LEU A 231 5.32 9.46 12.95
C LEU A 231 4.97 8.13 12.25
N ALA A 232 5.94 7.51 11.59
CA ALA A 232 5.78 6.17 11.01
C ALA A 232 5.50 5.11 12.08
N TYR A 233 6.25 5.13 13.18
CA TYR A 233 6.02 4.24 14.33
C TYR A 233 4.66 4.49 15.02
N ALA A 234 4.24 5.75 15.16
CA ALA A 234 2.95 6.13 15.73
C ALA A 234 1.77 5.56 14.91
N ARG A 235 1.90 5.47 13.58
CA ARG A 235 0.91 4.82 12.72
C ARG A 235 0.73 3.34 13.09
N SER A 236 1.82 2.62 13.33
CA SER A 236 1.78 1.23 13.81
C SER A 236 1.08 1.10 15.16
N LEU A 237 1.36 2.03 16.08
CA LEU A 237 0.73 2.06 17.40
C LEU A 237 -0.78 2.32 17.34
N LEU A 238 -1.25 3.17 16.41
CA LEU A 238 -2.68 3.44 16.24
C LEU A 238 -3.43 2.19 15.76
N GLU A 239 -2.84 1.42 14.86
CA GLU A 239 -3.44 0.15 14.43
C GLU A 239 -3.39 -0.90 15.56
N LEU A 240 -2.25 -1.03 16.27
CA LEU A 240 -2.11 -1.95 17.39
C LEU A 240 -3.12 -1.66 18.51
N ALA A 241 -3.40 -0.39 18.81
CA ALA A 241 -4.34 0.04 19.84
C ALA A 241 -5.77 -0.50 19.67
N LYS A 242 -6.12 -0.99 18.48
CA LYS A 242 -7.42 -1.62 18.20
C LYS A 242 -7.51 -3.07 18.69
N TYR A 243 -6.36 -3.71 18.93
CA TYR A 243 -6.27 -5.15 19.22
C TYR A 243 -5.56 -5.45 20.55
N ASP A 244 -4.66 -4.58 20.99
CA ASP A 244 -3.93 -4.72 22.25
C ASP A 244 -4.11 -3.49 23.15
N ASN A 245 -4.30 -3.74 24.45
CA ASN A 245 -4.45 -2.71 25.48
C ASN A 245 -3.46 -2.88 26.64
N SER A 246 -2.37 -3.64 26.42
CA SER A 246 -1.34 -3.86 27.44
C SER A 246 -0.63 -2.57 27.87
N LEU A 247 -0.61 -1.58 26.99
CA LEU A 247 -0.13 -0.22 27.21
C LEU A 247 -1.05 0.78 26.49
N PRO A 248 -1.02 2.08 26.85
CA PRO A 248 -1.86 3.10 26.22
C PRO A 248 -1.32 3.51 24.84
N TRP A 249 -1.26 2.57 23.89
CA TRP A 249 -0.65 2.75 22.56
C TRP A 249 -1.17 3.98 21.81
N ARG A 250 -2.50 4.17 21.81
CA ARG A 250 -3.13 5.34 21.19
C ARG A 250 -2.62 6.65 21.78
N HIS A 251 -2.41 6.71 23.10
CA HIS A 251 -1.90 7.91 23.76
C HIS A 251 -0.44 8.19 23.38
N PHE A 252 0.40 7.16 23.26
CA PHE A 252 1.77 7.33 22.78
C PHE A 252 1.80 7.85 21.34
N ALA A 253 0.97 7.28 20.46
CA ALA A 253 0.86 7.75 19.09
C ALA A 253 0.37 9.20 18.97
N GLU A 254 -0.63 9.57 19.77
CA GLU A 254 -1.14 10.95 19.88
C GLU A 254 -0.04 11.91 20.33
N MET A 255 0.71 11.56 21.38
CA MET A 255 1.83 12.37 21.88
C MET A 255 2.90 12.59 20.80
N ILE A 256 3.28 11.54 20.08
CA ILE A 256 4.27 11.64 18.98
C ILE A 256 3.73 12.51 17.83
N THR A 257 2.45 12.37 17.51
CA THR A 257 1.80 13.16 16.46
C THR A 257 1.75 14.64 16.81
N ILE A 258 1.40 14.97 18.06
CA ILE A 258 1.41 16.35 18.56
C ILE A 258 2.83 16.94 18.50
N SER A 259 3.87 16.18 18.83
CA SER A 259 5.26 16.66 18.67
C SER A 259 5.59 16.96 17.20
N GLY A 260 5.13 16.13 16.27
CA GLY A 260 5.23 16.42 14.83
C GLY A 260 4.57 17.75 14.44
N MET A 261 3.37 18.02 14.97
CA MET A 261 2.68 19.29 14.76
C MET A 261 3.45 20.48 15.32
N ASN A 262 4.05 20.34 16.51
CA ASN A 262 4.85 21.39 17.13
C ASN A 262 6.16 21.70 16.38
N GLN A 263 6.59 20.80 15.50
CA GLN A 263 7.78 20.94 14.65
C GLN A 263 7.46 21.55 13.28
N GLN A 264 6.19 21.85 12.98
CA GLN A 264 5.82 22.45 11.71
C GLN A 264 6.28 23.92 11.63
N SER A 265 6.82 24.28 10.47
CA SER A 265 7.24 25.64 10.15
C SER A 265 6.05 26.55 9.89
N THR A 266 6.16 27.78 10.39
CA THR A 266 5.24 28.89 10.08
C THR A 266 5.85 29.91 9.12
N ARG A 267 7.04 29.63 8.54
CA ARG A 267 7.69 30.56 7.59
C ARG A 267 7.01 30.42 6.23
N GLU A 268 6.88 31.53 5.52
CA GLU A 268 6.16 31.59 4.23
C GLU A 268 6.65 30.56 3.20
N LYS A 269 7.98 30.40 3.07
CA LYS A 269 8.61 29.54 2.05
C LYS A 269 8.39 28.03 2.26
N ASP A 270 8.08 27.60 3.47
CA ASP A 270 8.01 26.19 3.87
C ASP A 270 6.87 25.94 4.88
N TYR A 271 5.80 26.74 4.78
CA TYR A 271 4.67 26.72 5.70
C TYR A 271 4.03 25.34 5.79
N GLY A 272 3.85 24.84 7.02
CA GLY A 272 3.23 23.53 7.29
C GLY A 272 4.14 22.32 7.06
N THR A 273 5.34 22.50 6.50
CA THR A 273 6.36 21.43 6.48
C THR A 273 7.02 21.30 7.86
N TYR A 274 7.72 20.21 8.14
CA TYR A 274 8.51 20.05 9.37
C TYR A 274 9.94 19.60 9.04
N THR A 275 10.88 19.85 9.95
CA THR A 275 12.29 19.55 9.70
C THR A 275 12.57 18.04 9.72
N ASP A 276 13.59 17.61 8.97
CA ASP A 276 14.13 16.25 9.08
C ASP A 276 14.63 15.95 10.50
N ASN A 277 15.32 16.91 11.13
CA ASN A 277 15.76 16.77 12.52
C ASN A 277 15.92 18.11 13.26
N TRP A 278 15.87 18.06 14.59
CA TRP A 278 16.01 19.22 15.47
C TRP A 278 16.96 18.92 16.62
N ASP A 279 17.99 19.73 16.87
CA ASP A 279 18.85 19.58 18.05
C ASP A 279 18.16 20.20 19.28
N VAL A 280 17.70 19.37 20.22
CA VAL A 280 16.93 19.86 21.39
C VAL A 280 17.81 20.54 22.44
N ILE A 281 19.14 20.32 22.42
CA ILE A 281 20.05 20.90 23.42
C ILE A 281 20.31 22.36 23.06
N ASP A 282 20.66 22.60 21.80
CA ASP A 282 21.03 23.93 21.31
C ASP A 282 19.84 24.69 20.68
N ASP A 283 18.66 24.07 20.62
CA ASP A 283 17.44 24.54 19.93
C ASP A 283 17.70 24.92 18.46
N VAL A 284 18.34 24.02 17.73
CA VAL A 284 18.71 24.23 16.32
C VAL A 284 17.89 23.34 15.39
N GLU A 285 17.01 23.97 14.60
CA GLU A 285 16.25 23.32 13.54
C GLU A 285 17.11 23.04 12.30
N CYS A 286 17.00 21.84 11.71
CA CYS A 286 17.60 21.55 10.40
C CYS A 286 16.76 22.16 9.27
N VAL A 287 17.05 23.39 8.87
CA VAL A 287 16.32 24.09 7.80
C VAL A 287 16.74 23.68 6.37
N GLY A 288 17.74 22.80 6.24
CA GLY A 288 18.25 22.32 4.94
C GLY A 288 17.36 21.26 4.29
N CYS A 289 16.59 20.53 5.09
CA CYS A 289 15.68 19.48 4.66
C CYS A 289 14.34 19.63 5.38
N MET A 290 13.33 20.04 4.62
CA MET A 290 11.96 20.20 5.09
C MET A 290 11.07 19.13 4.46
N LEU A 291 10.23 18.52 5.27
CA LEU A 291 9.37 17.38 4.94
C LEU A 291 7.91 17.80 4.87
N GLY A 292 7.17 17.30 3.89
CA GLY A 292 5.72 17.52 3.78
C GLY A 292 4.94 16.91 4.96
N PRO A 293 3.78 17.49 5.34
CA PRO A 293 3.04 17.10 6.55
C PRO A 293 2.27 15.77 6.47
N GLY A 294 2.38 14.99 5.39
CA GLY A 294 1.57 13.79 5.17
C GLY A 294 1.62 12.77 6.31
N GLY A 295 2.79 12.55 6.92
CA GLY A 295 2.92 11.65 8.08
C GLY A 295 2.19 12.15 9.33
N ILE A 296 2.10 13.47 9.52
CA ILE A 296 1.31 14.08 10.60
C ILE A 296 -0.18 13.91 10.29
N LEU A 297 -0.56 14.25 9.06
CA LEU A 297 -1.96 14.22 8.60
C LEU A 297 -2.56 12.82 8.71
N ALA A 298 -1.86 11.80 8.21
CA ALA A 298 -2.30 10.41 8.29
C ALA A 298 -2.60 9.95 9.73
N ASN A 299 -1.79 10.38 10.70
CA ASN A 299 -2.00 10.05 12.11
C ASN A 299 -3.17 10.84 12.72
N VAL A 300 -3.29 12.14 12.39
CA VAL A 300 -4.41 12.98 12.82
C VAL A 300 -5.73 12.42 12.30
N GLU A 301 -5.78 12.01 11.03
CA GLU A 301 -6.97 11.44 10.42
C GLU A 301 -7.39 10.14 11.10
N GLU A 302 -6.45 9.25 11.41
CA GLU A 302 -6.74 8.03 12.15
C GLU A 302 -7.22 8.33 13.58
N LEU A 303 -6.59 9.29 14.26
CA LEU A 303 -7.02 9.75 15.59
C LEU A 303 -8.43 10.33 15.56
N MET A 304 -8.78 11.07 14.51
CA MET A 304 -10.09 11.71 14.34
C MET A 304 -11.14 10.79 13.71
N GLY A 305 -10.76 9.58 13.30
CA GLY A 305 -11.67 8.64 12.63
C GLY A 305 -12.13 9.12 11.25
N VAL A 306 -11.24 9.77 10.51
CA VAL A 306 -11.46 10.27 9.15
C VAL A 306 -11.19 9.15 8.13
N PRO A 307 -12.05 8.96 7.11
CA PRO A 307 -11.83 7.96 6.07
C PRO A 307 -10.91 8.49 4.96
N ALA A 308 -9.62 8.65 5.25
CA ALA A 308 -8.62 9.29 4.37
C ALA A 308 -7.72 8.34 3.56
N GLY A 309 -8.01 7.04 3.55
CA GLY A 309 -7.30 6.06 2.75
C GLY A 309 -8.03 4.71 2.76
N MET A 310 -7.39 3.68 2.21
CA MET A 310 -7.94 2.32 2.23
C MET A 310 -7.64 1.60 3.54
N ARG A 311 -8.64 0.90 4.06
CA ARG A 311 -8.54 -0.05 5.18
C ARG A 311 -8.88 -1.45 4.71
N THR A 312 -8.35 -2.45 5.40
CA THR A 312 -8.77 -3.83 5.23
C THR A 312 -9.16 -4.41 6.57
N GLU A 313 -10.43 -4.75 6.70
CA GLU A 313 -10.96 -5.55 7.81
C GLU A 313 -11.00 -7.03 7.42
N ILE A 314 -10.75 -7.89 8.40
CA ILE A 314 -10.78 -9.34 8.22
C ILE A 314 -11.96 -9.91 8.98
N VAL A 315 -12.76 -10.73 8.33
CA VAL A 315 -13.78 -11.56 8.96
C VAL A 315 -13.53 -13.02 8.62
N GLN A 316 -13.76 -13.92 9.58
CA GLN A 316 -13.50 -15.35 9.40
C GLN A 316 -14.59 -16.17 10.08
N ASP A 317 -15.03 -17.23 9.39
CA ASP A 317 -15.90 -18.30 9.90
C ASP A 317 -15.35 -19.62 9.32
N GLY A 318 -14.16 -20.00 9.83
CA GLY A 318 -13.34 -21.08 9.30
C GLY A 318 -11.87 -20.70 9.12
N ALA A 319 -11.13 -21.47 8.31
CA ALA A 319 -9.68 -21.33 8.16
C ALA A 319 -9.25 -20.26 7.13
N GLN A 320 -10.14 -19.83 6.23
CA GLN A 320 -9.82 -18.84 5.21
C GLN A 320 -10.52 -17.51 5.51
N PRO A 321 -9.79 -16.37 5.55
CA PRO A 321 -10.40 -15.07 5.75
C PRO A 321 -11.18 -14.58 4.54
N ILE A 322 -12.16 -13.72 4.81
CA ILE A 322 -12.70 -12.76 3.84
C ILE A 322 -12.15 -11.39 4.20
N CYS A 323 -11.48 -10.74 3.25
CA CYS A 323 -10.91 -9.42 3.41
C CYS A 323 -11.86 -8.36 2.85
N ILE A 324 -12.24 -7.38 3.66
CA ILE A 324 -13.08 -6.23 3.28
C ILE A 324 -12.16 -5.04 3.03
N ASN A 325 -11.80 -4.79 1.78
CA ASN A 325 -11.01 -3.64 1.36
C ASN A 325 -11.94 -2.45 1.11
N ALA A 326 -11.83 -1.39 1.91
CA ALA A 326 -12.81 -0.30 1.89
C ALA A 326 -12.16 1.08 1.98
N ALA A 327 -12.68 2.03 1.20
CA ALA A 327 -12.49 3.45 1.45
C ALA A 327 -13.32 3.93 2.66
N PRO A 328 -14.60 3.49 2.85
CA PRO A 328 -15.33 3.72 4.08
C PRO A 328 -14.69 3.05 5.30
N ILE A 329 -14.90 3.65 6.46
CA ILE A 329 -14.57 3.02 7.74
C ILE A 329 -15.58 1.91 8.00
N VAL A 330 -15.06 0.70 8.15
CA VAL A 330 -15.81 -0.50 8.50
C VAL A 330 -15.96 -0.57 10.02
N SER A 331 -17.13 -1.02 10.49
CA SER A 331 -17.45 -1.18 11.91
C SER A 331 -18.30 -2.44 12.12
N ASP A 332 -18.23 -3.03 13.32
CA ASP A 332 -19.10 -4.14 13.75
C ASP A 332 -19.18 -5.32 12.76
N ALA A 333 -18.04 -5.67 12.16
CA ALA A 333 -17.99 -6.72 11.14
C ALA A 333 -18.09 -8.11 11.78
N THR A 334 -19.12 -8.86 11.42
CA THR A 334 -19.37 -10.21 11.96
C THR A 334 -19.81 -11.16 10.85
N LEU A 335 -19.15 -12.31 10.77
CA LEU A 335 -19.54 -13.42 9.89
C LEU A 335 -20.03 -14.58 10.77
N ALA A 336 -21.27 -15.01 10.58
CA ALA A 336 -21.83 -16.15 11.28
C ALA A 336 -22.86 -16.88 10.40
N GLY A 337 -22.71 -18.19 10.24
CA GLY A 337 -23.70 -19.03 9.55
C GLY A 337 -23.94 -18.59 8.09
N GLY A 338 -22.88 -18.15 7.41
CA GLY A 338 -22.95 -17.65 6.03
C GLY A 338 -23.62 -16.27 5.89
N THR A 339 -23.86 -15.55 6.98
CA THR A 339 -24.33 -14.17 6.97
C THR A 339 -23.22 -13.25 7.47
N LEU A 340 -22.83 -12.29 6.63
CA LEU A 340 -21.88 -11.23 6.97
C LEU A 340 -22.63 -9.92 7.19
N THR A 341 -22.44 -9.29 8.34
CA THR A 341 -22.97 -7.95 8.63
C THR A 341 -21.85 -7.01 9.05
N PHE A 342 -21.95 -5.74 8.64
CA PHE A 342 -21.01 -4.68 9.03
C PHE A 342 -21.62 -3.30 8.76
N GLY A 343 -21.10 -2.27 9.42
CA GLY A 343 -21.40 -0.87 9.15
C GLY A 343 -20.33 -0.22 8.28
N LEU A 344 -20.73 0.66 7.36
CA LEU A 344 -19.84 1.50 6.57
C LEU A 344 -20.12 2.98 6.84
N ARG A 345 -19.08 3.74 7.18
CA ARG A 345 -19.13 5.19 7.36
C ARG A 345 -18.16 5.90 6.42
N TYR A 346 -18.64 6.93 5.75
CA TYR A 346 -17.84 7.76 4.86
C TYR A 346 -18.31 9.22 4.89
N ASP A 347 -17.65 10.11 4.13
CA ASP A 347 -18.05 11.52 4.05
C ASP A 347 -19.40 11.67 3.34
N ALA A 348 -20.33 12.37 3.99
CA ALA A 348 -21.67 12.60 3.47
C ALA A 348 -21.65 13.27 2.08
N GLY A 349 -22.59 12.88 1.22
CA GLY A 349 -22.74 13.39 -0.14
C GLY A 349 -21.85 12.70 -1.17
N ASN A 350 -20.88 11.88 -0.74
CA ASN A 350 -19.92 11.20 -1.60
C ASN A 350 -20.30 9.73 -1.87
N THR A 351 -19.85 9.22 -3.00
CA THR A 351 -19.86 7.79 -3.33
C THR A 351 -18.50 7.19 -3.00
N ALA A 352 -18.49 5.96 -2.48
CA ALA A 352 -17.27 5.20 -2.23
C ALA A 352 -17.55 3.70 -2.38
N TYR A 353 -16.47 2.92 -2.45
CA TYR A 353 -16.53 1.49 -2.71
C TYR A 353 -15.96 0.65 -1.56
N ALA A 354 -16.46 -0.57 -1.46
CA ALA A 354 -15.87 -1.65 -0.67
C ALA A 354 -15.78 -2.91 -1.53
N ALA A 355 -14.65 -3.61 -1.46
CA ALA A 355 -14.40 -4.84 -2.20
C ALA A 355 -14.07 -5.98 -1.23
N LEU A 356 -14.87 -7.05 -1.29
CA LEU A 356 -14.73 -8.22 -0.46
C LEU A 356 -14.07 -9.35 -1.27
N MET A 357 -12.97 -9.89 -0.75
CA MET A 357 -12.24 -10.97 -1.42
C MET A 357 -11.47 -11.84 -0.41
N PRO A 358 -11.41 -13.19 -0.59
CA PRO A 358 -12.20 -13.98 -1.53
C PRO A 358 -13.52 -14.40 -0.90
N VAL A 359 -14.63 -14.22 -1.62
CA VAL A 359 -15.98 -14.59 -1.17
C VAL A 359 -16.74 -15.24 -2.32
N ALA A 360 -17.58 -16.23 -2.01
CA ALA A 360 -18.54 -16.80 -2.94
C ALA A 360 -19.54 -15.73 -3.41
N GLU A 361 -20.18 -15.99 -4.55
CA GLU A 361 -21.25 -15.12 -5.01
C GLU A 361 -22.36 -15.08 -3.95
N PRO A 362 -22.75 -13.88 -3.47
CA PRO A 362 -23.74 -13.77 -2.41
C PRO A 362 -25.14 -14.12 -2.93
N ALA A 363 -25.93 -14.78 -2.09
CA ALA A 363 -27.34 -15.07 -2.38
C ALA A 363 -28.21 -13.80 -2.38
N GLY A 364 -27.77 -12.78 -1.64
CA GLY A 364 -28.45 -11.50 -1.55
C GLY A 364 -27.68 -10.50 -0.70
N ILE A 365 -27.82 -9.23 -1.04
CA ILE A 365 -27.20 -8.11 -0.34
C ILE A 365 -28.28 -7.11 0.03
N GLU A 366 -28.28 -6.68 1.29
CA GLU A 366 -29.14 -5.62 1.80
C GLU A 366 -28.29 -4.48 2.34
N VAL A 367 -28.74 -3.26 2.09
CA VAL A 367 -28.21 -2.04 2.71
C VAL A 367 -29.37 -1.31 3.38
N ASP A 368 -29.24 -1.06 4.68
CA ASP A 368 -30.28 -0.44 5.51
C ASP A 368 -31.64 -1.16 5.42
N GLY A 369 -31.59 -2.50 5.34
CA GLY A 369 -32.76 -3.37 5.23
C GLY A 369 -33.44 -3.39 3.86
N LYS A 370 -32.83 -2.79 2.83
CA LYS A 370 -33.32 -2.81 1.45
C LYS A 370 -32.37 -3.60 0.57
N ALA A 371 -32.92 -4.41 -0.34
CA ALA A 371 -32.11 -5.15 -1.31
C ALA A 371 -31.28 -4.19 -2.18
N LEU A 372 -29.98 -4.45 -2.28
CA LEU A 372 -29.07 -3.72 -3.15
C LEU A 372 -29.05 -4.40 -4.53
N PRO A 373 -29.33 -3.69 -5.63
CA PRO A 373 -29.41 -4.29 -6.96
C PRO A 373 -28.02 -4.68 -7.48
N ARG A 374 -27.96 -5.73 -8.30
CA ARG A 374 -26.78 -6.07 -9.09
C ARG A 374 -26.74 -5.18 -10.33
N ALA A 375 -25.97 -4.11 -10.29
CA ALA A 375 -25.87 -3.15 -11.40
C ALA A 375 -24.59 -2.31 -11.28
N GLU A 376 -23.75 -2.34 -12.31
CA GLU A 376 -22.51 -1.55 -12.37
C GLU A 376 -22.76 -0.08 -12.74
N GLY A 377 -23.85 0.20 -13.49
CA GLY A 377 -24.22 1.53 -13.96
C GLY A 377 -25.15 2.33 -13.04
N SER A 378 -25.59 1.79 -11.90
CA SER A 378 -26.49 2.49 -10.97
C SER A 378 -25.73 3.43 -10.02
N GLU A 379 -26.46 4.35 -9.38
CA GLU A 379 -25.90 5.23 -8.35
C GLU A 379 -25.37 4.43 -7.14
N GLU A 380 -26.13 3.42 -6.71
CA GLU A 380 -25.73 2.41 -5.74
C GLU A 380 -25.97 1.01 -6.32
N GLY A 381 -25.09 0.06 -6.05
CA GLY A 381 -25.22 -1.30 -6.58
C GLY A 381 -24.06 -2.19 -6.16
N TRP A 382 -24.10 -3.45 -6.60
CA TRP A 382 -22.99 -4.38 -6.47
C TRP A 382 -22.67 -5.11 -7.77
N SER A 383 -21.42 -5.55 -7.88
CA SER A 383 -20.94 -6.43 -8.93
C SER A 383 -20.10 -7.56 -8.35
N TYR A 384 -19.94 -8.65 -9.10
CA TYR A 384 -19.20 -9.82 -8.66
C TYR A 384 -18.39 -10.40 -9.81
N ARG A 385 -17.10 -10.62 -9.58
CA ARG A 385 -16.20 -11.28 -10.51
C ARG A 385 -16.06 -12.75 -10.13
N GLU A 386 -16.71 -13.60 -10.91
CA GLU A 386 -16.64 -15.07 -10.78
C GLU A 386 -15.20 -15.58 -10.93
N GLY A 387 -14.89 -16.71 -10.30
CA GLY A 387 -13.53 -17.27 -10.21
C GLY A 387 -12.63 -16.52 -9.24
N LEU A 388 -12.50 -15.20 -9.39
CA LEU A 388 -11.73 -14.36 -8.46
C LEU A 388 -12.36 -14.34 -7.05
N GLY A 389 -13.69 -14.43 -6.98
CA GLY A 389 -14.41 -14.31 -5.71
C GLY A 389 -14.37 -12.89 -5.16
N CYS A 390 -14.46 -11.89 -6.05
CA CYS A 390 -14.42 -10.49 -5.66
C CYS A 390 -15.82 -9.86 -5.79
N LEU A 391 -16.39 -9.49 -4.66
CA LEU A 391 -17.64 -8.74 -4.57
C LEU A 391 -17.32 -7.25 -4.39
N THR A 392 -17.82 -6.39 -5.27
CA THR A 392 -17.68 -4.93 -5.17
C THR A 392 -19.02 -4.31 -4.79
N LEU A 393 -19.01 -3.45 -3.76
CA LEU A 393 -20.13 -2.61 -3.35
C LEU A 393 -19.84 -1.17 -3.73
N LYS A 394 -20.80 -0.51 -4.37
CA LYS A 394 -20.82 0.93 -4.66
C LYS A 394 -21.96 1.57 -3.88
N LEU A 395 -21.65 2.46 -2.95
CA LEU A 395 -22.64 3.08 -2.07
C LEU A 395 -22.47 4.59 -2.03
N ARG A 396 -23.60 5.30 -1.88
CA ARG A 396 -23.66 6.73 -1.63
C ARG A 396 -23.93 6.99 -0.14
N PHE A 397 -23.10 7.85 0.45
CA PHE A 397 -23.09 8.04 1.89
C PHE A 397 -23.81 9.31 2.32
N GLY A 398 -24.59 9.18 3.40
CA GLY A 398 -25.17 10.29 4.15
C GLY A 398 -24.41 10.51 5.46
N GLU A 399 -25.07 11.16 6.43
CA GLU A 399 -24.49 11.42 7.76
C GLU A 399 -24.44 10.19 8.67
N THR A 400 -25.20 9.15 8.34
CA THR A 400 -25.34 7.95 9.17
C THR A 400 -24.57 6.76 8.60
N VAL A 401 -24.22 5.83 9.49
CA VAL A 401 -23.59 4.55 9.12
C VAL A 401 -24.56 3.74 8.27
N ARG A 402 -24.11 3.31 7.08
CA ARG A 402 -24.85 2.39 6.20
C ARG A 402 -24.66 0.96 6.71
N LYS A 403 -25.75 0.26 7.02
CA LYS A 403 -25.70 -1.12 7.54
C LYS A 403 -25.79 -2.11 6.39
N VAL A 404 -24.74 -2.90 6.18
CA VAL A 404 -24.66 -3.90 5.13
C VAL A 404 -24.93 -5.28 5.72
N ARG A 405 -25.74 -6.07 5.01
CA ARG A 405 -25.97 -7.49 5.28
C ARG A 405 -25.80 -8.28 3.98
N ILE A 406 -24.93 -9.28 4.01
CA ILE A 406 -24.64 -10.17 2.89
C ILE A 406 -25.01 -11.60 3.32
N THR A 407 -25.86 -12.26 2.54
CA THR A 407 -26.25 -13.65 2.75
C THR A 407 -25.52 -14.56 1.77
N GLY A 408 -25.17 -15.78 2.22
CA GLY A 408 -24.32 -16.69 1.44
C GLY A 408 -22.83 -16.30 1.43
N ALA A 409 -22.41 -15.42 2.34
CA ALA A 409 -21.00 -15.02 2.46
C ALA A 409 -20.17 -16.20 2.95
N LYS A 410 -19.34 -16.76 2.07
CA LYS A 410 -18.44 -17.88 2.37
C LYS A 410 -17.11 -17.66 1.66
N ALA A 411 -15.99 -17.83 2.37
CA ALA A 411 -14.68 -17.76 1.74
C ALA A 411 -14.52 -18.87 0.68
N ILE A 412 -13.89 -18.54 -0.44
CA ILE A 412 -13.56 -19.47 -1.53
C ILE A 412 -12.08 -19.40 -1.86
N ALA A 413 -11.55 -20.40 -2.55
CA ALA A 413 -10.22 -20.30 -3.15
C ALA A 413 -10.31 -19.34 -4.35
N PRO A 414 -9.59 -18.20 -4.34
CA PRO A 414 -9.62 -17.30 -5.48
C PRO A 414 -8.84 -17.90 -6.64
N GLU A 415 -9.40 -17.82 -7.83
CA GLU A 415 -8.76 -18.22 -9.08
C GLU A 415 -8.28 -16.99 -9.85
N LEU A 416 -7.12 -17.12 -10.50
CA LEU A 416 -6.66 -16.13 -11.47
C LEU A 416 -7.14 -16.61 -12.83
N PRO A 417 -8.11 -15.93 -13.47
CA PRO A 417 -8.41 -16.23 -14.85
C PRO A 417 -7.15 -15.99 -15.70
N PRO A 418 -7.01 -16.69 -16.85
CA PRO A 418 -5.94 -16.42 -17.79
C PRO A 418 -5.98 -14.91 -18.14
N PRO A 419 -4.83 -14.21 -18.13
CA PRO A 419 -4.80 -12.83 -18.57
C PRO A 419 -5.30 -12.72 -20.01
N ALA A 420 -6.36 -11.95 -20.21
CA ALA A 420 -6.98 -11.71 -21.50
C ALA A 420 -7.36 -10.23 -21.60
N TRP A 421 -7.18 -9.65 -22.77
CA TRP A 421 -7.51 -8.26 -23.06
C TRP A 421 -8.39 -8.18 -24.31
N GLY A 422 -9.54 -7.51 -24.17
CA GLY A 422 -10.53 -7.37 -25.25
C GLY A 422 -10.56 -5.97 -25.85
N PHE A 423 -10.25 -4.95 -25.03
CA PHE A 423 -10.37 -3.53 -25.37
C PHE A 423 -11.81 -3.18 -25.78
N ASP A 424 -12.79 -3.85 -25.17
CA ASP A 424 -14.22 -3.76 -25.50
C ASP A 424 -14.85 -2.43 -25.07
N THR A 425 -14.18 -1.68 -24.20
CA THR A 425 -14.64 -0.37 -23.73
C THR A 425 -13.79 0.73 -24.38
N GLU A 426 -14.45 1.62 -25.12
CA GLU A 426 -13.82 2.77 -25.78
C GLU A 426 -13.01 3.61 -24.77
N GLY A 427 -11.74 3.83 -25.09
CA GLY A 427 -10.79 4.57 -24.27
C GLY A 427 -10.16 3.77 -23.11
N ASP A 428 -10.63 2.56 -22.79
CA ASP A 428 -10.03 1.73 -21.74
C ASP A 428 -8.93 0.83 -22.31
N THR A 429 -7.67 1.21 -22.08
CA THR A 429 -6.51 0.42 -22.51
C THR A 429 -6.25 -0.81 -21.63
N GLU A 430 -7.13 -1.10 -20.67
CA GLU A 430 -7.07 -2.24 -19.75
C GLU A 430 -5.74 -2.36 -18.98
N GLY A 431 -5.04 -1.24 -18.80
CA GLY A 431 -3.77 -1.15 -18.10
C GLY A 431 -2.53 -1.16 -19.00
N TRP A 432 -2.70 -1.28 -20.32
CA TRP A 432 -1.61 -1.07 -21.27
C TRP A 432 -1.23 0.41 -21.35
N ARG A 433 0.07 0.68 -21.47
CA ARG A 433 0.62 2.04 -21.47
C ARG A 433 1.69 2.21 -22.54
N ALA A 434 1.65 3.34 -23.24
CA ALA A 434 2.74 3.77 -24.10
C ALA A 434 3.99 4.01 -23.23
N ALA A 435 5.16 3.60 -23.72
CA ALA A 435 6.40 3.73 -22.95
C ALA A 435 7.47 4.50 -23.72
N ASN A 436 7.86 4.06 -24.91
CA ASN A 436 8.86 4.75 -25.73
C ASN A 436 8.44 4.76 -27.19
N ASP A 437 8.73 5.86 -27.91
CA ASP A 437 8.50 6.04 -29.35
C ASP A 437 7.09 5.62 -29.84
N VAL A 438 6.09 5.76 -28.97
CA VAL A 438 4.69 5.40 -29.20
C VAL A 438 3.80 6.55 -28.71
N ALA A 439 2.81 6.95 -29.52
CA ALA A 439 1.83 7.95 -29.11
C ALA A 439 0.95 7.41 -27.95
N PRO A 440 0.22 8.27 -27.21
CA PRO A 440 -0.73 7.79 -26.20
C PRO A 440 -1.67 6.73 -26.77
N LEU A 441 -1.78 5.60 -26.07
CA LEU A 441 -2.60 4.47 -26.51
C LEU A 441 -4.09 4.82 -26.42
N THR A 442 -4.87 4.32 -27.37
CA THR A 442 -6.33 4.38 -27.34
C THR A 442 -6.90 2.99 -27.52
N ALA A 443 -7.96 2.66 -26.78
CA ALA A 443 -8.78 1.50 -27.09
C ALA A 443 -9.97 1.96 -27.93
N GLU A 444 -10.12 1.41 -29.13
CA GLU A 444 -11.24 1.74 -30.01
C GLU A 444 -11.67 0.52 -30.84
N GLY A 445 -12.99 0.30 -30.93
CA GLY A 445 -13.58 -0.76 -31.73
C GLY A 445 -13.14 -2.18 -31.33
N GLY A 446 -12.90 -2.44 -30.04
CA GLY A 446 -12.44 -3.75 -29.55
C GLY A 446 -10.96 -4.00 -29.87
N SER A 447 -10.13 -2.95 -29.92
CA SER A 447 -8.71 -3.06 -30.23
C SER A 447 -7.90 -1.97 -29.53
N LEU A 448 -6.68 -2.32 -29.10
CA LEU A 448 -5.69 -1.35 -28.66
C LEU A 448 -4.96 -0.79 -29.89
N VAL A 449 -5.03 0.52 -30.07
CA VAL A 449 -4.37 1.24 -31.15
C VAL A 449 -3.02 1.75 -30.66
N VAL A 450 -1.99 1.42 -31.43
CA VAL A 450 -0.59 1.77 -31.18
C VAL A 450 -0.07 2.53 -32.38
N GLU A 451 0.24 3.82 -32.19
CA GLU A 451 0.88 4.64 -33.22
C GLU A 451 2.37 4.77 -32.91
N VAL A 452 3.21 4.26 -33.81
CA VAL A 452 4.66 4.36 -33.72
C VAL A 452 5.10 5.77 -34.15
N THR A 453 5.85 6.45 -33.28
CA THR A 453 6.31 7.83 -33.48
C THR A 453 7.83 7.96 -33.62
N GLY A 454 8.58 6.88 -33.38
CA GLY A 454 10.05 6.88 -33.42
C GLY A 454 10.66 5.53 -33.83
N GLY A 455 11.93 5.35 -33.48
CA GLY A 455 12.76 4.23 -33.96
C GLY A 455 12.81 3.02 -33.03
N ASP A 456 12.42 3.17 -31.76
CA ASP A 456 12.42 2.11 -30.75
C ASP A 456 11.06 2.00 -30.01
N PRO A 457 9.97 1.68 -30.72
CA PRO A 457 8.63 1.69 -30.15
C PRO A 457 8.38 0.50 -29.22
N TYR A 458 7.97 0.78 -27.98
CA TYR A 458 7.43 -0.26 -27.11
C TYR A 458 6.34 0.25 -26.16
N ILE A 459 5.49 -0.69 -25.76
CA ILE A 459 4.41 -0.50 -24.80
C ILE A 459 4.61 -1.46 -23.63
N HIS A 460 4.06 -1.11 -22.47
CA HIS A 460 4.02 -1.99 -21.32
C HIS A 460 2.61 -2.49 -21.11
N GLY A 461 2.47 -3.81 -21.02
CA GLY A 461 1.24 -4.43 -20.52
C GLY A 461 1.09 -4.24 -19.02
N PRO A 462 -0.12 -4.44 -18.48
CA PRO A 462 -0.29 -4.50 -17.04
C PRO A 462 0.55 -5.67 -16.49
N GLY A 463 1.01 -5.54 -15.25
CA GLY A 463 1.80 -6.58 -14.60
C GLY A 463 0.97 -7.86 -14.44
N ILE A 464 1.37 -8.92 -15.15
CA ILE A 464 0.78 -10.25 -15.01
C ILE A 464 1.78 -11.25 -14.42
N THR A 465 1.25 -12.33 -13.88
CA THR A 465 2.03 -13.50 -13.50
C THR A 465 1.26 -14.72 -13.95
N ALA A 466 1.85 -15.48 -14.87
CA ALA A 466 1.31 -16.74 -15.36
C ALA A 466 2.27 -17.87 -15.00
N ASP A 467 1.71 -19.03 -14.65
CA ASP A 467 2.48 -20.27 -14.58
C ASP A 467 2.75 -20.74 -16.01
N ALA A 468 4.00 -20.67 -16.46
CA ALA A 468 4.38 -21.05 -17.82
C ALA A 468 4.14 -22.55 -18.12
N ALA A 469 4.04 -23.41 -17.09
CA ALA A 469 3.66 -24.81 -17.29
C ALA A 469 2.16 -24.96 -17.60
N GLN A 470 1.33 -24.05 -17.07
CA GLN A 470 -0.11 -24.01 -17.33
C GLN A 470 -0.46 -23.20 -18.59
N TYR A 471 0.30 -22.13 -18.85
CA TYR A 471 0.10 -21.18 -19.95
C TYR A 471 1.38 -21.09 -20.81
N PRO A 472 1.60 -22.02 -21.76
CA PRO A 472 2.87 -22.14 -22.47
C PRO A 472 3.04 -21.15 -23.63
N ALA A 473 2.02 -20.36 -23.98
CA ALA A 473 2.03 -19.48 -25.14
C ALA A 473 1.25 -18.18 -24.88
N LEU A 474 1.54 -17.15 -25.69
CA LEU A 474 0.86 -15.85 -25.68
C LEU A 474 0.21 -15.63 -27.04
N ALA A 475 -1.12 -15.64 -27.10
CA ALA A 475 -1.83 -15.40 -28.34
C ALA A 475 -2.18 -13.91 -28.52
N PHE A 476 -1.92 -13.38 -29.71
CA PHE A 476 -2.26 -12.03 -30.13
C PHE A 476 -3.12 -12.09 -31.39
N ARG A 477 -4.14 -11.23 -31.47
CA ARG A 477 -4.77 -10.88 -32.73
C ARG A 477 -4.36 -9.46 -33.07
N ALA A 478 -3.52 -9.29 -34.09
CA ALA A 478 -2.89 -8.02 -34.40
C ALA A 478 -2.92 -7.72 -35.90
N ARG A 479 -2.89 -6.43 -36.25
CA ARG A 479 -2.62 -5.94 -37.61
C ARG A 479 -1.58 -4.84 -37.53
N ALA A 480 -0.64 -4.82 -38.47
CA ALA A 480 0.42 -3.82 -38.51
C ALA A 480 0.67 -3.37 -39.96
N THR A 481 1.24 -2.17 -40.10
CA THR A 481 1.74 -1.62 -41.39
C THR A 481 3.25 -1.79 -41.56
N ALA A 482 3.93 -2.33 -40.53
CA ALA A 482 5.34 -2.70 -40.54
C ALA A 482 5.47 -4.15 -40.06
N THR A 483 6.55 -4.82 -40.49
CA THR A 483 6.76 -6.25 -40.20
C THR A 483 7.52 -6.45 -38.90
N GLY A 484 7.17 -7.50 -38.16
CA GLY A 484 7.87 -7.94 -36.95
C GLY A 484 7.23 -7.45 -35.65
N GLY A 485 7.90 -7.77 -34.54
CA GLY A 485 7.50 -7.44 -33.19
C GLY A 485 8.19 -8.37 -32.21
N GLU A 486 8.32 -7.98 -30.95
CA GLU A 486 8.96 -8.79 -29.91
C GLU A 486 8.22 -8.65 -28.59
N VAL A 487 8.15 -9.74 -27.84
CA VAL A 487 7.61 -9.77 -26.47
C VAL A 487 8.75 -10.02 -25.51
N PHE A 488 8.96 -9.06 -24.60
CA PHE A 488 9.91 -9.18 -23.50
C PHE A 488 9.20 -9.58 -22.21
N PHE A 489 9.77 -10.52 -21.47
CA PHE A 489 9.19 -11.03 -20.23
C PHE A 489 10.23 -11.25 -19.13
N ALA A 490 9.75 -11.46 -17.91
CA ALA A 490 10.59 -11.84 -16.79
C ALA A 490 10.31 -13.28 -16.35
N THR A 491 11.35 -14.00 -15.94
CA THR A 491 11.23 -15.34 -15.35
C THR A 491 11.61 -15.32 -13.87
N ASP A 492 11.22 -16.36 -13.14
CA ASP A 492 11.52 -16.48 -11.71
C ASP A 492 13.02 -16.60 -11.40
N SER A 493 13.84 -16.99 -12.38
CA SER A 493 15.29 -17.20 -12.22
C SER A 493 16.19 -16.13 -12.85
N GLY A 494 15.64 -15.13 -13.56
CA GLY A 494 16.48 -14.16 -14.27
C GLY A 494 15.92 -12.75 -14.45
N GLY A 495 14.75 -12.45 -13.88
CA GLY A 495 14.17 -11.10 -13.95
C GLY A 495 13.90 -10.64 -15.39
N PHE A 496 13.74 -9.33 -15.57
CA PHE A 496 13.59 -8.74 -16.89
C PHE A 496 14.97 -8.63 -17.56
N SER A 497 15.12 -9.24 -18.73
CA SER A 497 16.38 -9.27 -19.46
C SER A 497 16.11 -9.22 -20.96
N PRO A 498 16.95 -8.55 -21.77
CA PRO A 498 16.88 -8.66 -23.23
C PRO A 498 16.99 -10.11 -23.72
N LYS A 499 17.55 -11.02 -22.92
CA LYS A 499 17.62 -12.45 -23.25
C LYS A 499 16.28 -13.18 -23.10
N HIS A 500 15.30 -12.55 -22.45
CA HIS A 500 13.95 -13.08 -22.26
C HIS A 500 13.00 -12.42 -23.25
N GLU A 501 13.23 -12.69 -24.53
CA GLU A 501 12.45 -12.16 -25.64
C GLU A 501 11.87 -13.30 -26.49
N ARG A 502 10.76 -13.02 -27.17
CA ARG A 502 10.21 -13.85 -28.25
C ARG A 502 9.80 -12.95 -29.39
N ALA A 503 10.36 -13.20 -30.57
CA ALA A 503 9.95 -12.53 -31.79
C ALA A 503 8.56 -13.01 -32.23
N LEU A 504 7.76 -12.06 -32.70
CA LEU A 504 6.45 -12.25 -33.32
C LEU A 504 6.62 -12.14 -34.83
N ASP A 505 6.15 -13.14 -35.56
CA ASP A 505 6.07 -13.10 -37.01
C ASP A 505 4.77 -12.38 -37.44
N LEU A 506 4.76 -11.05 -37.29
CA LEU A 506 3.61 -10.21 -37.64
C LEU A 506 3.82 -9.53 -39.01
N PRO A 507 3.00 -9.81 -40.02
CA PRO A 507 3.10 -9.15 -41.32
C PRO A 507 2.72 -7.66 -41.27
N GLY A 508 3.44 -6.83 -42.03
CA GLY A 508 3.13 -5.41 -42.24
C GLY A 508 2.11 -5.13 -43.35
N ASP A 509 1.14 -6.03 -43.58
CA ASP A 509 0.21 -5.99 -44.72
C ASP A 509 -1.13 -5.27 -44.43
N GLY A 510 -1.28 -4.74 -43.22
CA GLY A 510 -2.49 -4.07 -42.75
C GLY A 510 -3.69 -5.00 -42.51
N GLN A 511 -3.51 -6.33 -42.58
CA GLN A 511 -4.55 -7.31 -42.32
C GLN A 511 -4.46 -7.86 -40.89
N TRP A 512 -5.56 -8.44 -40.40
CA TRP A 512 -5.60 -9.10 -39.10
C TRP A 512 -4.97 -10.49 -39.19
N HIS A 513 -4.03 -10.76 -38.29
CA HIS A 513 -3.36 -12.05 -38.12
C HIS A 513 -3.48 -12.53 -36.68
N GLU A 514 -3.51 -13.86 -36.51
CA GLU A 514 -3.33 -14.50 -35.21
C GLU A 514 -1.87 -14.93 -35.07
N VAL A 515 -1.21 -14.51 -33.99
CA VAL A 515 0.19 -14.80 -33.67
C VAL A 515 0.23 -15.47 -32.29
N THR A 516 1.10 -16.45 -32.07
CA THR A 516 1.17 -17.24 -30.82
C THR A 516 2.61 -17.47 -30.36
#